data_AF-A0A8X8Y648-F1
#
_entry.id   AF-A0A8X8Y648-F1
#
_cell.length_a   1.000
_cell.length_b   1.000
_cell.length_c   1.000
_cell.angle_alpha   90.00
_cell.angle_beta   90.00
_cell.angle_gamma   90.00
#
_symmetry.space_group_name_H-M   'P 1'
#
loop_
_entity.id
_entity.type
_entity.pdbx_description
1 polymer ?
#
loop_
_entity_poly.entity_id
_entity_poly.type
_entity_poly.pdbx_seq_one_letter_code
_entity_poly.pdbx_strand_id
1 'polypeptide(L)'
;MEWRSIGDVLLLYLLIIMVSSSAISINAIAEEHDLDHIIALLGQPAVKFSQYSGYVTVGNADTDSIYDYIGTVNYWWSHALLSDLTYNSLLKLCNNSFKNTCVDILIYADHEIGKIDQYNIYTEACNYDLCTESYTEIYYNRPDVQKALHANTTAIPYKWTACSDTLFNNWKDAPASMLPVYTKLIAAGLRYGGDTDAIVPITATRLSLSHLNLKIKTPWYAWYTGGKVGGWMEVYDGLTFATVRGAGHEVPLTQPVRAFKVIESFLSGKELPKSE
;
A
#
# COMPACT_ATOMS: atom_id res chain seq x y z
N MET A 1 22.90 35.88 -53.45
CA MET A 1 22.76 34.71 -52.56
C MET A 1 22.48 35.25 -51.17
N GLU A 2 21.32 34.83 -50.66
CA GLU A 2 20.48 35.57 -49.73
C GLU A 2 21.03 35.68 -48.31
N TRP A 3 20.64 36.80 -47.70
CA TRP A 3 20.77 37.10 -46.29
C TRP A 3 19.94 36.09 -45.48
N ARG A 4 20.60 35.32 -44.60
CA ARG A 4 19.94 34.52 -43.57
C ARG A 4 19.18 35.49 -42.66
N SER A 5 17.88 35.27 -42.48
CA SER A 5 17.02 36.23 -41.80
C SER A 5 17.37 36.27 -40.31
N ILE A 6 17.20 37.44 -39.69
CA ILE A 6 17.34 37.61 -38.23
C ILE A 6 16.41 36.63 -37.46
N GLY A 7 15.32 36.18 -38.09
CA GLY A 7 14.42 35.16 -37.54
C GLY A 7 15.06 33.77 -37.39
N ASP A 8 16.01 33.38 -38.25
CA ASP A 8 16.64 32.06 -38.19
C ASP A 8 17.66 31.96 -37.03
N VAL A 9 18.30 33.09 -36.70
CA VAL A 9 19.22 33.19 -35.55
C VAL A 9 18.43 33.21 -34.23
N LEU A 10 17.27 33.89 -34.21
CA LEU A 10 16.36 33.92 -33.06
C LEU A 10 15.72 32.55 -32.79
N LEU A 11 15.35 31.80 -33.84
CA LEU A 11 14.83 30.44 -33.67
C LEU A 11 15.90 29.50 -33.10
N LEU A 12 17.15 29.60 -33.56
CA LEU A 12 18.25 28.80 -33.01
C LEU A 12 18.54 29.15 -31.54
N TYR A 13 18.53 30.45 -31.19
CA TYR A 13 18.72 30.89 -29.80
C TYR A 13 17.59 30.44 -28.87
N LEU A 14 16.33 30.53 -29.33
CA LEU A 14 15.17 30.04 -28.58
C LEU A 14 15.18 28.51 -28.43
N LEU A 15 15.61 27.76 -29.45
CA LEU A 15 15.81 26.31 -29.37
C LEU A 15 16.93 25.94 -28.38
N ILE A 16 18.06 26.67 -28.36
CA ILE A 16 19.15 26.43 -27.40
C ILE A 16 18.71 26.76 -25.96
N ILE A 17 17.91 27.83 -25.76
CA ILE A 17 17.35 28.18 -24.44
C ILE A 17 16.29 27.16 -24.00
N MET A 18 15.44 26.66 -24.89
CA MET A 18 14.45 25.62 -24.56
C MET A 18 15.09 24.26 -24.28
N VAL A 19 16.16 23.89 -24.99
CA VAL A 19 16.91 22.65 -24.75
C VAL A 19 17.75 22.72 -23.46
N SER A 20 18.28 23.90 -23.10
CA SER A 20 19.01 24.08 -21.84
C SER A 20 18.09 24.17 -20.62
N SER A 21 16.94 24.82 -20.70
CA SER A 21 15.99 24.92 -19.57
C SER A 21 15.26 23.61 -19.25
N SER A 22 15.03 22.74 -20.25
CA SER A 22 14.50 21.38 -20.02
C SER A 22 15.56 20.41 -19.49
N ALA A 23 16.82 20.55 -19.89
CA ALA A 23 17.93 19.75 -19.35
C ALA A 23 18.30 20.11 -17.90
N ILE A 24 18.21 21.40 -17.53
CA ILE A 24 18.48 21.87 -16.15
C ILE A 24 17.41 21.36 -15.17
N SER A 25 16.15 21.25 -15.61
CA SER A 25 15.05 20.79 -14.75
C SER A 25 15.09 19.28 -14.49
N ILE A 26 15.49 18.47 -15.48
CA ILE A 26 15.58 17.01 -15.34
C ILE A 26 16.82 16.60 -14.52
N ASN A 27 17.96 17.27 -14.72
CA ASN A 27 19.18 16.96 -13.97
C ASN A 27 19.11 17.39 -12.50
N ALA A 28 18.47 18.52 -12.18
CA ALA A 28 18.30 18.96 -10.80
C ALA A 28 17.39 18.02 -9.98
N ILE A 29 16.31 17.51 -10.60
CA ILE A 29 15.42 16.52 -9.97
C ILE A 29 16.15 15.18 -9.78
N ALA A 30 16.97 14.76 -10.76
CA ALA A 30 17.77 13.54 -10.64
C ALA A 30 18.87 13.63 -9.56
N GLU A 31 19.49 14.80 -9.36
CA GLU A 31 20.47 15.03 -8.29
C GLU A 31 19.84 15.08 -6.88
N GLU A 32 18.62 15.60 -6.74
CA GLU A 32 17.92 15.68 -5.44
C GLU A 32 17.51 14.29 -4.93
N HIS A 33 17.08 13.39 -5.82
CA HIS A 33 16.77 11.99 -5.49
C HIS A 33 18.02 11.17 -5.10
N ASP A 34 19.19 11.47 -5.66
CA ASP A 34 20.43 10.73 -5.36
C ASP A 34 20.97 11.02 -3.95
N LEU A 35 20.58 12.14 -3.34
CA LEU A 35 20.96 12.51 -1.96
C LEU A 35 20.16 11.74 -0.89
N ASP A 36 18.98 11.22 -1.23
CA ASP A 36 18.15 10.39 -0.36
C ASP A 36 18.55 8.90 -0.36
N HIS A 37 19.55 8.53 -1.17
CA HIS A 37 20.12 7.19 -1.19
C HIS A 37 20.98 6.93 0.07
N ILE A 38 20.54 5.97 0.90
CA ILE A 38 21.31 5.47 2.03
C ILE A 38 22.26 4.36 1.54
N ILE A 39 23.55 4.67 1.65
CA ILE A 39 24.65 3.76 1.25
C ILE A 39 24.82 2.59 2.24
N ALA A 40 24.46 2.77 3.51
CA ALA A 40 24.40 1.71 4.53
C ALA A 40 23.60 2.15 5.78
N LEU A 41 22.82 1.25 6.39
CA LEU A 41 22.24 1.43 7.72
C LEU A 41 23.16 0.84 8.82
N LEU A 42 23.13 1.42 10.03
CA LEU A 42 23.86 0.89 11.18
C LEU A 42 23.40 -0.54 11.52
N GLY A 43 24.32 -1.51 11.39
CA GLY A 43 24.05 -2.93 11.65
C GLY A 43 23.59 -3.76 10.44
N GLN A 44 23.45 -3.14 9.25
CA GLN A 44 23.10 -3.84 8.02
C GLN A 44 24.28 -4.65 7.46
N PRO A 45 24.08 -5.90 7.01
CA PRO A 45 25.10 -6.65 6.27
C PRO A 45 25.48 -5.94 4.97
N ALA A 46 26.75 -6.04 4.56
CA ALA A 46 27.22 -5.40 3.33
C ALA A 46 26.48 -5.94 2.09
N VAL A 47 25.76 -5.05 1.39
CA VAL A 47 25.07 -5.34 0.12
C VAL A 47 25.77 -4.61 -1.03
N LYS A 48 25.64 -5.13 -2.26
CA LYS A 48 26.36 -4.63 -3.46
C LYS A 48 25.57 -3.59 -4.27
N PHE A 49 24.50 -3.01 -3.72
CA PHE A 49 23.64 -2.05 -4.42
C PHE A 49 23.38 -0.81 -3.55
N SER A 50 23.18 0.35 -4.20
CA SER A 50 22.70 1.57 -3.56
C SER A 50 21.19 1.46 -3.35
N GLN A 51 20.68 1.91 -2.19
CA GLN A 51 19.26 1.88 -1.85
C GLN A 51 18.83 3.22 -1.25
N TYR A 52 17.57 3.59 -1.37
CA TYR A 52 16.97 4.57 -0.46
C TYR A 52 16.96 3.99 0.97
N SER A 53 16.85 4.84 1.99
CA SER A 53 16.55 4.37 3.35
C SER A 53 15.43 3.32 3.32
N GLY A 54 15.73 2.10 3.71
CA GLY A 54 14.70 1.18 4.18
C GLY A 54 14.42 -0.01 3.28
N TYR A 55 14.26 -1.13 3.96
CA TYR A 55 13.31 -2.14 3.56
C TYR A 55 11.90 -1.54 3.69
N VAL A 56 10.99 -1.80 2.74
CA VAL A 56 9.58 -1.35 2.83
C VAL A 56 8.72 -2.52 3.29
N THR A 57 8.05 -2.38 4.44
CA THR A 57 6.94 -3.27 4.81
C THR A 57 5.66 -2.69 4.25
N VAL A 58 4.94 -3.47 3.46
CA VAL A 58 3.64 -3.08 2.91
C VAL A 58 2.56 -3.97 3.52
N GLY A 59 1.81 -3.44 4.49
CA GLY A 59 0.65 -4.12 5.06
C GLY A 59 -0.59 -3.73 4.26
N ASN A 60 -1.33 -4.72 3.75
CA ASN A 60 -2.70 -4.53 3.27
C ASN A 60 -2.88 -3.33 2.32
N ALA A 61 -1.98 -3.16 1.35
CA ALA A 61 -1.98 -1.98 0.49
C ALA A 61 -2.64 -2.24 -0.86
N ASP A 62 -3.38 -1.23 -1.32
CA ASP A 62 -3.81 -1.08 -2.71
C ASP A 62 -2.56 -1.04 -3.61
N THR A 63 -2.46 -1.98 -4.55
CA THR A 63 -1.25 -2.29 -5.32
C THR A 63 -1.46 -2.24 -6.83
N ASP A 64 -2.62 -2.69 -7.29
CA ASP A 64 -3.03 -2.76 -8.67
C ASP A 64 -4.55 -2.82 -8.72
N SER A 65 -5.15 -1.72 -9.19
CA SER A 65 -6.60 -1.53 -9.20
C SER A 65 -7.41 -2.68 -9.83
N ILE A 66 -6.85 -3.42 -10.80
CA ILE A 66 -7.54 -4.55 -11.44
C ILE A 66 -7.47 -5.77 -10.52
N TYR A 67 -6.27 -6.10 -10.02
CA TYR A 67 -6.08 -7.28 -9.17
C TYR A 67 -6.67 -7.09 -7.77
N ASP A 68 -6.66 -5.86 -7.26
CA ASP A 68 -7.34 -5.50 -6.02
C ASP A 68 -8.84 -5.65 -6.18
N TYR A 69 -9.43 -5.11 -7.25
CA TYR A 69 -10.85 -5.31 -7.53
C TYR A 69 -11.25 -6.80 -7.61
N ILE A 70 -10.56 -7.58 -8.45
CA ILE A 70 -10.88 -9.01 -8.63
C ILE A 70 -10.64 -9.78 -7.32
N GLY A 71 -9.54 -9.48 -6.63
CA GLY A 71 -9.19 -10.10 -5.36
C GLY A 71 -10.24 -9.84 -4.29
N THR A 72 -10.74 -8.61 -4.19
CA THR A 72 -11.78 -8.20 -3.26
C THR A 72 -13.11 -8.89 -3.53
N VAL A 73 -13.57 -8.91 -4.78
CA VAL A 73 -14.80 -9.62 -5.16
C VAL A 73 -14.71 -11.12 -4.86
N ASN A 74 -13.56 -11.74 -5.14
CA ASN A 74 -13.31 -13.15 -4.79
C ASN A 74 -13.31 -13.38 -3.28
N TYR A 75 -12.75 -12.45 -2.50
CA TYR A 75 -12.73 -12.53 -1.05
C TYR A 75 -14.13 -12.48 -0.47
N TRP A 76 -14.93 -11.47 -0.86
CA TRP A 76 -16.31 -11.32 -0.40
C TRP A 76 -17.15 -12.57 -0.69
N TRP A 77 -17.05 -13.12 -1.90
CA TRP A 77 -17.75 -14.36 -2.26
C TRP A 77 -17.28 -15.57 -1.46
N SER A 78 -15.97 -15.81 -1.37
CA SER A 78 -15.42 -16.97 -0.65
C SER A 78 -15.67 -16.93 0.85
N HIS A 79 -15.97 -15.76 1.41
CA HIS A 79 -16.33 -15.55 2.82
C HIS A 79 -17.84 -15.41 3.04
N ALA A 80 -18.65 -15.81 2.04
CA ALA A 80 -20.11 -15.83 2.10
C ALA A 80 -20.76 -14.46 2.35
N LEU A 81 -20.10 -13.37 1.97
CA LEU A 81 -20.66 -12.02 2.03
C LEU A 81 -21.48 -11.67 0.78
N LEU A 82 -21.33 -12.43 -0.30
CA LEU A 82 -22.06 -12.24 -1.56
C LEU A 82 -22.74 -13.53 -2.01
N SER A 83 -23.86 -13.38 -2.69
CA SER A 83 -24.49 -14.48 -3.43
C SER A 83 -23.73 -14.81 -4.72
N ASP A 84 -23.89 -16.04 -5.23
CA ASP A 84 -23.33 -16.46 -6.52
C ASP A 84 -23.79 -15.55 -7.67
N LEU A 85 -25.03 -15.04 -7.60
CA LEU A 85 -25.59 -14.14 -8.61
C LEU A 85 -24.87 -12.79 -8.60
N THR A 86 -24.66 -12.20 -7.43
CA THR A 86 -23.96 -10.93 -7.27
C THR A 86 -22.50 -11.06 -7.66
N TYR A 87 -21.81 -12.10 -7.19
CA TYR A 87 -20.42 -12.39 -7.55
C TYR A 87 -20.21 -12.50 -9.08
N ASN A 88 -21.02 -13.32 -9.76
CA ASN A 88 -20.92 -13.47 -11.21
C ASN A 88 -21.27 -12.18 -11.96
N SER A 89 -22.20 -11.38 -11.44
CA SER A 89 -22.57 -10.08 -12.01
C SER A 89 -21.44 -9.06 -11.88
N LEU A 90 -20.79 -8.99 -10.72
CA LEU A 90 -19.63 -8.12 -10.47
C LEU A 90 -18.48 -8.44 -11.42
N LEU A 91 -18.13 -9.72 -11.59
CA LEU A 91 -17.06 -10.13 -12.51
C LEU A 91 -17.40 -9.82 -13.98
N LYS A 92 -18.68 -9.85 -14.34
CA LYS A 92 -19.12 -9.59 -15.73
C LYS A 92 -19.24 -8.10 -16.05
N LEU A 93 -19.80 -7.32 -15.13
CA LEU A 93 -20.22 -5.94 -15.39
C LEU A 93 -19.12 -4.91 -15.10
N CYS A 94 -18.19 -5.22 -14.20
CA CYS A 94 -17.19 -4.27 -13.71
C CYS A 94 -15.77 -4.55 -14.21
N ASN A 95 -15.53 -5.63 -14.95
CA ASN A 95 -14.20 -5.97 -15.45
C ASN A 95 -13.71 -4.86 -16.42
N ASN A 96 -12.76 -4.05 -15.94
CA ASN A 96 -12.11 -2.93 -16.66
C ASN A 96 -13.04 -1.77 -17.06
N SER A 97 -14.21 -1.60 -16.44
CA SER A 97 -15.16 -0.54 -16.82
C SER A 97 -16.14 -0.17 -15.71
N PHE A 98 -15.94 0.98 -15.06
CA PHE A 98 -16.87 1.57 -14.09
C PHE A 98 -18.05 2.31 -14.76
N LYS A 99 -18.82 1.60 -15.58
CA LYS A 99 -20.09 2.14 -16.13
C LYS A 99 -21.17 2.17 -15.04
N ASN A 100 -22.25 2.92 -15.27
CA ASN A 100 -23.38 3.00 -14.34
C ASN A 100 -23.88 1.62 -13.87
N THR A 101 -23.93 0.64 -14.79
CA THR A 101 -24.32 -0.74 -14.45
C THR A 101 -23.39 -1.45 -13.46
N CYS A 102 -22.10 -1.07 -13.45
CA CYS A 102 -21.15 -1.56 -12.45
C CYS A 102 -21.41 -0.90 -11.08
N VAL A 103 -21.70 0.41 -11.07
CA VAL A 103 -22.04 1.14 -9.84
C VAL A 103 -23.29 0.56 -9.19
N ASP A 104 -24.33 0.25 -9.99
CA ASP A 104 -25.58 -0.32 -9.48
C ASP A 104 -25.36 -1.68 -8.79
N ILE A 105 -24.55 -2.57 -9.39
CA ILE A 105 -24.28 -3.89 -8.79
C ILE A 105 -23.36 -3.77 -7.57
N LEU A 106 -22.45 -2.79 -7.53
CA LEU A 106 -21.63 -2.51 -6.35
C LEU A 106 -22.49 -2.03 -5.17
N ILE A 107 -23.48 -1.16 -5.42
CA ILE A 107 -24.43 -0.74 -4.38
C ILE A 107 -25.26 -1.94 -3.89
N TYR A 108 -25.69 -2.82 -4.79
CA TYR A 108 -26.39 -4.03 -4.40
C TYR A 108 -25.52 -4.97 -3.55
N ALA A 109 -24.25 -5.13 -3.94
CA ALA A 109 -23.27 -5.94 -3.20
C ALA A 109 -23.03 -5.40 -1.78
N ASP A 110 -22.87 -4.08 -1.62
CA ASP A 110 -22.78 -3.43 -0.30
C ASP A 110 -24.00 -3.76 0.58
N HIS A 111 -25.19 -3.78 -0.03
CA HIS A 111 -26.42 -4.13 0.65
C HIS A 111 -26.52 -5.62 1.04
N GLU A 112 -25.92 -6.54 0.28
CA GLU A 112 -25.78 -7.97 0.64
C GLU A 112 -24.78 -8.17 1.78
N ILE A 113 -23.64 -7.49 1.72
CA ILE A 113 -22.59 -7.53 2.74
C ILE A 113 -23.15 -7.07 4.10
N GLY A 114 -24.00 -6.04 4.08
CA GLY A 114 -24.64 -5.51 5.28
C GLY A 114 -23.69 -4.73 6.18
N LYS A 115 -24.12 -4.50 7.43
CA LYS A 115 -23.37 -3.67 8.39
C LYS A 115 -22.29 -4.48 9.09
N ILE A 116 -21.17 -4.69 8.40
CA ILE A 116 -19.98 -5.36 8.91
C ILE A 116 -18.76 -4.44 8.82
N ASP A 117 -17.78 -4.64 9.69
CA ASP A 117 -16.48 -3.99 9.55
C ASP A 117 -15.68 -4.69 8.43
N GLN A 118 -15.50 -4.00 7.30
CA GLN A 118 -14.76 -4.55 6.17
C GLN A 118 -13.24 -4.56 6.41
N TYR A 119 -12.72 -3.81 7.37
CA TYR A 119 -11.32 -3.88 7.77
C TYR A 119 -11.02 -5.15 8.58
N ASN A 120 -12.05 -5.76 9.19
CA ASN A 120 -11.98 -7.08 9.81
C ASN A 120 -13.38 -7.73 9.91
N ILE A 121 -13.68 -8.64 8.98
CA ILE A 121 -15.02 -9.23 8.84
C ILE A 121 -15.46 -10.14 10.01
N TYR A 122 -14.57 -10.40 10.97
CA TYR A 122 -14.87 -11.23 12.14
C TYR A 122 -14.99 -10.43 13.44
N THR A 123 -14.77 -9.11 13.40
CA THR A 123 -15.03 -8.23 14.55
C THR A 123 -16.45 -7.69 14.50
N GLU A 124 -17.02 -7.42 15.68
CA GLU A 124 -18.30 -6.72 15.76
C GLU A 124 -18.18 -5.35 15.08
N ALA A 125 -19.10 -5.05 14.17
CA ALA A 125 -19.19 -3.72 13.58
C ALA A 125 -19.34 -2.69 14.71
N CYS A 126 -18.46 -1.68 14.72
CA CYS A 126 -18.49 -0.62 15.73
C CYS A 126 -19.91 -0.04 15.89
N ASN A 127 -20.62 -0.47 16.93
CA ASN A 127 -21.91 0.08 17.29
C ASN A 127 -21.79 0.65 18.71
N TYR A 128 -21.77 1.99 18.77
CA TYR A 128 -21.95 2.79 19.99
C TYR A 128 -20.88 2.69 21.11
N ASP A 129 -19.92 1.77 21.05
CA ASP A 129 -18.69 1.81 21.84
C ASP A 129 -17.49 2.14 20.94
N LEU A 130 -17.28 3.45 20.78
CA LEU A 130 -16.05 4.17 20.39
C LEU A 130 -14.97 3.31 19.70
N CYS A 131 -14.96 3.25 18.37
CA CYS A 131 -13.80 2.77 17.61
C CYS A 131 -12.53 3.50 18.10
N THR A 132 -11.37 2.83 18.10
CA THR A 132 -10.07 3.36 18.55
C THR A 132 -9.76 4.78 18.04
N GLU A 133 -10.20 5.09 16.82
CA GLU A 133 -10.09 6.41 16.20
C GLU A 133 -10.71 7.53 17.05
N SER A 134 -11.90 7.33 17.61
CA SER A 134 -12.60 8.35 18.40
C SER A 134 -11.87 8.75 19.69
N TYR A 135 -11.31 7.78 20.42
CA TYR A 135 -10.45 8.04 21.58
C TYR A 135 -9.18 8.78 21.17
N THR A 136 -8.64 8.43 19.99
CA THR A 136 -7.43 9.02 19.42
C THR A 136 -7.66 10.50 19.06
N GLU A 137 -8.80 10.82 18.43
CA GLU A 137 -9.18 12.20 18.13
C GLU A 137 -9.40 13.04 19.39
N ILE A 138 -10.05 12.48 20.41
CA ILE A 138 -10.20 13.17 21.70
C ILE A 138 -8.82 13.48 22.29
N TYR A 139 -7.91 12.51 22.30
CA TYR A 139 -6.58 12.67 22.88
C TYR A 139 -5.74 13.71 22.16
N TYR A 140 -5.61 13.63 20.83
CA TYR A 140 -4.78 14.56 20.06
C TYR A 140 -5.35 15.98 19.95
N ASN A 141 -6.64 16.18 20.24
CA ASN A 141 -7.23 17.51 20.34
C ASN A 141 -7.16 18.15 21.73
N ARG A 142 -6.55 17.49 22.71
CA ARG A 142 -6.31 18.11 24.02
C ARG A 142 -5.23 19.21 23.93
N PRO A 143 -5.45 20.40 24.53
CA PRO A 143 -4.48 21.50 24.47
C PRO A 143 -3.11 21.16 25.07
N ASP A 144 -3.08 20.38 26.16
CA ASP A 144 -1.83 19.97 26.80
C ASP A 144 -1.05 18.95 25.95
N VAL A 145 -1.75 18.04 25.26
CA VAL A 145 -1.14 17.10 24.30
C VAL A 145 -0.59 17.85 23.09
N GLN A 146 -1.36 18.75 22.47
CA GLN A 146 -0.87 19.55 21.33
C GLN A 146 0.35 20.38 21.72
N LYS A 147 0.32 21.02 22.90
CA LYS A 147 1.46 21.76 23.43
C LYS A 147 2.69 20.86 23.62
N ALA A 148 2.52 19.66 24.18
CA ALA A 148 3.62 18.72 24.40
C ALA A 148 4.23 18.19 23.09
N LEU A 149 3.42 18.05 22.04
CA LEU A 149 3.87 17.64 20.70
C LEU A 149 4.38 18.81 19.84
N HIS A 150 4.36 20.04 20.37
CA HIS A 150 4.60 21.27 19.59
C HIS A 150 3.71 21.39 18.35
N ALA A 151 2.50 20.82 18.41
CA ALA A 151 1.49 20.91 17.36
C ALA A 151 0.57 22.11 17.59
N ASN A 152 -0.08 22.57 16.51
CA ASN A 152 -1.07 23.66 16.55
C ASN A 152 -0.55 24.97 17.22
N THR A 153 0.73 25.27 17.08
CA THR A 153 1.36 26.46 17.68
C THR A 153 0.86 27.78 17.08
N THR A 154 0.25 27.72 15.90
CA THR A 154 -0.30 28.86 15.16
C THR A 154 -1.83 28.99 15.25
N ALA A 155 -2.49 28.16 16.08
CA ALA A 155 -3.95 28.13 16.24
C ALA A 155 -4.71 27.92 14.91
N ILE A 156 -4.48 26.78 14.28
CA ILE A 156 -5.16 26.35 13.05
C ILE A 156 -6.69 26.27 13.29
N PRO A 157 -7.52 26.60 12.27
CA PRO A 157 -8.95 26.78 12.46
C PRO A 157 -9.77 25.48 12.48
N TYR A 158 -9.11 24.33 12.48
CA TYR A 158 -9.74 23.01 12.45
C TYR A 158 -9.11 22.10 13.49
N LYS A 159 -9.84 21.04 13.86
CA LYS A 159 -9.37 20.01 14.77
C LYS A 159 -8.49 19.00 14.03
N TRP A 160 -7.63 18.34 14.78
CA TRP A 160 -6.99 17.12 14.29
C TRP A 160 -8.06 16.04 14.08
N THR A 161 -8.03 15.37 12.93
CA THR A 161 -8.84 14.20 12.61
C THR A 161 -7.91 13.11 12.07
N ALA A 162 -8.27 11.84 12.19
CA ALA A 162 -7.39 10.76 11.72
C ALA A 162 -7.27 10.73 10.19
N CYS A 163 -8.36 11.02 9.49
CA CYS A 163 -8.43 11.12 8.03
C CYS A 163 -8.93 12.50 7.58
N SER A 164 -8.60 12.88 6.34
CA SER A 164 -9.09 14.12 5.72
C SER A 164 -9.87 13.83 4.45
N ASP A 165 -11.20 13.91 4.53
CA ASP A 165 -12.10 13.74 3.38
C ASP A 165 -11.81 14.76 2.27
N THR A 166 -11.37 15.96 2.64
CA THR A 166 -11.02 16.98 1.65
C THR A 166 -9.82 16.55 0.83
N LEU A 167 -8.78 15.99 1.46
CA LEU A 167 -7.63 15.47 0.72
C LEU A 167 -8.04 14.26 -0.12
N PHE A 168 -8.77 13.31 0.47
CA PHE A 168 -9.22 12.10 -0.21
C PHE A 168 -10.03 12.42 -1.48
N ASN A 169 -11.03 13.30 -1.39
CA ASN A 169 -11.89 13.65 -2.52
C ASN A 169 -11.21 14.49 -3.61
N ASN A 170 -10.07 15.12 -3.30
CA ASN A 170 -9.36 15.99 -4.24
C ASN A 170 -8.04 15.40 -4.75
N TRP A 171 -7.61 14.24 -4.24
CA TRP A 171 -6.39 13.58 -4.67
C TRP A 171 -6.57 12.99 -6.07
N LYS A 172 -5.61 13.25 -6.97
CA LYS A 172 -5.68 12.82 -8.38
C LYS A 172 -4.49 11.97 -8.81
N ASP A 173 -3.42 11.97 -8.03
CA ASP A 173 -2.21 11.22 -8.34
C ASP A 173 -2.30 9.81 -7.78
N ALA A 174 -3.03 8.96 -8.49
CA ALA A 174 -3.27 7.57 -8.13
C ALA A 174 -3.00 6.68 -9.36
N PRO A 175 -1.75 6.21 -9.55
CA PRO A 175 -1.44 5.31 -10.65
C PRO A 175 -2.25 4.01 -10.49
N ALA A 176 -2.79 3.50 -11.59
CA ALA A 176 -3.61 2.29 -11.58
C ALA A 176 -2.85 1.02 -11.13
N SER A 177 -1.51 1.06 -11.13
CA SER A 177 -0.65 -0.07 -10.75
C SER A 177 0.69 0.39 -10.21
N MET A 178 1.12 -0.22 -9.11
CA MET A 178 2.44 -0.11 -8.51
C MET A 178 3.38 -1.25 -8.92
N LEU A 179 2.92 -2.24 -9.68
CA LEU A 179 3.75 -3.37 -10.13
C LEU A 179 5.04 -2.95 -10.87
N PRO A 180 5.02 -1.92 -11.75
CA PRO A 180 6.25 -1.43 -12.38
C PRO A 180 7.25 -0.85 -11.37
N VAL A 181 6.76 -0.21 -10.30
CA VAL A 181 7.59 0.31 -9.21
C VAL A 181 8.14 -0.85 -8.38
N TYR A 182 7.31 -1.83 -8.03
CA TYR A 182 7.76 -3.02 -7.32
C TYR A 182 8.83 -3.77 -8.09
N THR A 183 8.72 -3.92 -9.40
CA THR A 183 9.77 -4.54 -10.23
C THR A 183 11.12 -3.85 -10.05
N LYS A 184 11.15 -2.52 -9.92
CA LYS A 184 12.37 -1.76 -9.64
C LYS A 184 12.86 -1.97 -8.19
N LEU A 185 11.94 -2.02 -7.23
CA LEU A 185 12.24 -2.13 -5.80
C LEU A 185 12.57 -3.55 -5.31
N ILE A 186 12.14 -4.59 -6.02
CA ILE A 186 12.38 -6.00 -5.66
C ILE A 186 13.88 -6.34 -5.69
N ALA A 187 14.68 -5.58 -6.43
CA ALA A 187 16.14 -5.62 -6.31
C ALA A 187 16.64 -5.32 -4.88
N ALA A 188 15.82 -4.72 -4.00
CA ALA A 188 16.17 -4.25 -2.66
C ALA A 188 15.48 -4.99 -1.49
N GLY A 189 14.60 -5.97 -1.71
CA GLY A 189 14.07 -6.85 -0.64
C GLY A 189 12.79 -6.37 0.05
N LEU A 190 11.63 -6.62 -0.56
CA LEU A 190 10.31 -6.15 -0.09
C LEU A 190 9.53 -7.20 0.73
N ARG A 191 8.74 -6.82 1.76
CA ARG A 191 7.87 -7.76 2.53
C ARG A 191 6.41 -7.30 2.75
N TYR A 192 5.44 -8.23 2.79
CA TYR A 192 3.98 -7.95 2.81
C TYR A 192 3.12 -8.72 3.86
N GLY A 193 1.96 -8.13 4.27
CA GLY A 193 0.58 -8.73 4.31
C GLY A 193 -0.09 -9.36 5.57
N GLY A 194 -1.36 -9.01 5.87
CA GLY A 194 -2.34 -9.68 6.79
C GLY A 194 -3.44 -10.50 6.07
N ASP A 195 -4.34 -11.23 6.75
CA ASP A 195 -5.25 -12.23 6.11
C ASP A 195 -6.77 -12.16 6.35
N THR A 196 -7.30 -11.22 7.15
CA THR A 196 -8.74 -11.03 7.39
C THR A 196 -9.29 -9.66 7.00
N ASP A 197 -8.54 -8.91 6.20
CA ASP A 197 -8.96 -7.65 5.59
C ASP A 197 -9.81 -7.90 4.35
N ALA A 198 -10.94 -7.19 4.19
CA ALA A 198 -11.79 -7.26 3.02
C ALA A 198 -11.72 -6.01 2.11
N ILE A 199 -10.97 -4.97 2.51
CA ILE A 199 -10.68 -3.79 1.68
C ILE A 199 -9.52 -4.10 0.73
N VAL A 200 -8.42 -4.62 1.27
CA VAL A 200 -7.27 -5.13 0.49
C VAL A 200 -6.96 -6.57 0.94
N PRO A 201 -7.77 -7.54 0.50
CA PRO A 201 -7.62 -8.91 0.95
C PRO A 201 -6.37 -9.57 0.42
N ILE A 202 -5.95 -10.63 1.13
CA ILE A 202 -4.82 -11.47 0.73
C ILE A 202 -4.92 -11.99 -0.72
N THR A 203 -6.13 -12.23 -1.22
CA THR A 203 -6.41 -12.66 -2.59
C THR A 203 -5.94 -11.63 -3.62
N ALA A 204 -6.16 -10.35 -3.35
CA ALA A 204 -5.72 -9.24 -4.19
C ALA A 204 -4.20 -9.18 -4.28
N THR A 205 -3.51 -9.15 -3.14
CA THR A 205 -2.04 -9.15 -3.10
C THR A 205 -1.46 -10.37 -3.81
N ARG A 206 -2.05 -11.56 -3.63
CA ARG A 206 -1.59 -12.79 -4.33
C ARG A 206 -1.74 -12.71 -5.84
N LEU A 207 -2.83 -12.12 -6.33
CA LEU A 207 -3.02 -11.88 -7.77
C LEU A 207 -1.95 -10.92 -8.29
N SER A 208 -1.73 -9.78 -7.62
CA SER A 208 -0.66 -8.83 -7.96
C SER A 208 0.73 -9.49 -8.01
N LEU A 209 1.09 -10.27 -6.99
CA LEU A 209 2.38 -10.98 -6.93
C LEU A 209 2.57 -12.01 -8.05
N SER A 210 1.50 -12.71 -8.43
CA SER A 210 1.56 -13.71 -9.51
C SER A 210 1.95 -13.11 -10.86
N HIS A 211 1.65 -11.83 -11.10
CA HIS A 211 1.96 -11.13 -12.34
C HIS A 211 3.37 -10.52 -12.38
N LEU A 212 4.09 -10.54 -11.26
CA LEU A 212 5.51 -10.16 -11.22
C LEU A 212 6.43 -11.28 -11.73
N ASN A 213 5.92 -12.51 -11.90
CA ASN A 213 6.67 -13.67 -12.40
C ASN A 213 8.00 -13.93 -11.65
N LEU A 214 8.00 -13.69 -10.33
CA LEU A 214 9.18 -13.89 -9.50
C LEU A 214 9.46 -15.37 -9.27
N LYS A 215 10.74 -15.73 -9.20
CA LYS A 215 11.15 -17.10 -8.90
C LYS A 215 10.94 -17.41 -7.42
N ILE A 216 10.20 -18.48 -7.11
CA ILE A 216 10.05 -18.98 -5.74
C ILE A 216 11.39 -19.56 -5.25
N LYS A 217 11.87 -19.04 -4.11
CA LYS A 217 13.06 -19.51 -3.38
C LYS A 217 12.68 -20.47 -2.25
N THR A 218 11.64 -20.13 -1.48
CA THR A 218 11.09 -20.97 -0.41
C THR A 218 9.58 -21.13 -0.65
N PRO A 219 9.09 -22.35 -0.95
CA PRO A 219 7.68 -22.61 -1.17
C PRO A 219 6.83 -22.26 0.06
N TRP A 220 5.56 -21.90 -0.18
CA TRP A 220 4.56 -21.63 0.85
C TRP A 220 4.62 -22.56 2.07
N TYR A 221 4.79 -21.99 3.26
CA TYR A 221 4.85 -22.74 4.53
C TYR A 221 4.17 -22.00 5.68
N ALA A 222 3.70 -22.75 6.68
CA ALA A 222 3.16 -22.16 7.90
C ALA A 222 4.30 -21.73 8.84
N TRP A 223 4.22 -20.52 9.38
CA TRP A 223 5.16 -20.04 10.39
C TRP A 223 4.51 -19.98 11.77
N TYR A 224 5.34 -20.04 12.82
CA TYR A 224 4.88 -20.26 14.20
C TYR A 224 5.34 -19.17 15.17
N THR A 225 4.52 -18.91 16.19
CA THR A 225 4.90 -18.10 17.37
C THR A 225 3.99 -18.44 18.54
N GLY A 226 4.54 -18.57 19.74
CA GLY A 226 3.81 -18.99 20.94
C GLY A 226 3.12 -20.36 20.80
N GLY A 227 3.77 -21.31 20.12
CA GLY A 227 3.32 -22.68 19.90
C GLY A 227 2.15 -22.82 18.91
N LYS A 228 1.78 -21.73 18.24
CA LYS A 228 0.61 -21.65 17.35
C LYS A 228 1.02 -21.14 15.98
N VAL A 229 0.26 -21.54 14.96
CA VAL A 229 0.39 -20.97 13.61
C VAL A 229 0.15 -19.46 13.69
N GLY A 230 1.18 -18.70 13.31
CA GLY A 230 1.12 -17.25 13.20
C GLY A 230 0.61 -16.77 11.85
N GLY A 231 0.74 -17.60 10.82
CA GLY A 231 0.27 -17.36 9.46
C GLY A 231 1.07 -18.21 8.47
N TRP A 232 1.18 -17.75 7.24
CA TRP A 232 1.94 -18.42 6.19
C TRP A 232 2.94 -17.48 5.53
N MET A 233 3.94 -18.04 4.86
CA MET A 233 5.01 -17.30 4.22
C MET A 233 5.49 -17.99 2.95
N GLU A 234 5.84 -17.19 1.95
CA GLU A 234 6.49 -17.63 0.71
C GLU A 234 7.57 -16.63 0.32
N VAL A 235 8.73 -17.17 -0.04
CA VAL A 235 9.91 -16.36 -0.36
C VAL A 235 10.17 -16.47 -1.84
N TYR A 236 10.20 -15.33 -2.50
CA TYR A 236 10.61 -15.14 -3.88
C TYR A 236 12.03 -14.56 -3.92
N ASP A 237 12.63 -14.55 -5.10
CA ASP A 237 13.86 -13.80 -5.32
C ASP A 237 13.58 -12.29 -5.19
N GLY A 238 14.19 -11.64 -4.18
CA GLY A 238 14.01 -10.21 -3.90
C GLY A 238 12.71 -9.80 -3.16
N LEU A 239 11.82 -10.74 -2.86
CA LEU A 239 10.54 -10.44 -2.21
C LEU A 239 10.11 -11.56 -1.25
N THR A 240 9.54 -11.19 -0.11
CA THR A 240 8.93 -12.13 0.84
C THR A 240 7.49 -11.77 1.08
N PHE A 241 6.58 -12.71 0.86
CA PHE A 241 5.18 -12.54 1.19
C PHE A 241 4.89 -13.31 2.47
N ALA A 242 4.27 -12.65 3.45
CA ALA A 242 3.80 -13.27 4.67
C ALA A 242 2.31 -12.96 4.87
N THR A 243 1.67 -13.79 5.67
CA THR A 243 0.32 -13.57 6.16
C THR A 243 0.37 -13.57 7.68
N VAL A 244 -0.53 -12.84 8.30
CA VAL A 244 -0.74 -12.87 9.75
C VAL A 244 -2.14 -13.36 10.03
N ARG A 245 -2.23 -14.57 10.58
CA ARG A 245 -3.49 -15.26 10.85
C ARG A 245 -4.38 -14.44 11.76
N GLY A 246 -5.62 -14.21 11.33
CA GLY A 246 -6.63 -13.51 12.12
C GLY A 246 -6.36 -12.02 12.28
N ALA A 247 -5.57 -11.44 11.37
CA ALA A 247 -5.28 -10.01 11.35
C ALA A 247 -6.09 -9.29 10.28
N GLY A 248 -6.81 -8.24 10.67
CA GLY A 248 -7.49 -7.33 9.74
C GLY A 248 -6.53 -6.40 9.02
N HIS A 249 -7.06 -5.32 8.47
CA HIS A 249 -6.31 -4.31 7.71
C HIS A 249 -5.16 -3.72 8.53
N GLU A 250 -5.45 -3.29 9.76
CA GLU A 250 -4.45 -2.84 10.72
C GLU A 250 -3.87 -4.04 11.49
N VAL A 251 -2.94 -4.75 10.84
CA VAL A 251 -2.32 -5.97 11.38
C VAL A 251 -1.75 -5.79 12.81
N PRO A 252 -1.01 -4.72 13.14
CA PRO A 252 -0.49 -4.53 14.50
C PRO A 252 -1.57 -4.27 15.55
N LEU A 253 -2.71 -3.68 15.17
CA LEU A 253 -3.84 -3.43 16.07
C LEU A 253 -4.50 -4.76 16.49
N THR A 254 -4.72 -5.64 15.52
CA THR A 254 -5.48 -6.89 15.73
C THR A 254 -4.61 -8.06 16.18
N GLN A 255 -3.33 -8.11 15.77
CA GLN A 255 -2.41 -9.21 16.06
C GLN A 255 -1.01 -8.70 16.47
N PRO A 256 -0.86 -7.92 17.55
CA PRO A 256 0.38 -7.22 17.90
C PRO A 256 1.59 -8.14 18.10
N VAL A 257 1.43 -9.28 18.77
CA VAL A 257 2.53 -10.24 19.01
C VAL A 257 3.03 -10.84 17.69
N ARG A 258 2.11 -11.19 16.79
CA ARG A 258 2.44 -11.75 15.47
C ARG A 258 3.05 -10.68 14.57
N ALA A 259 2.50 -9.47 14.57
CA ALA A 259 3.02 -8.33 13.83
C ALA A 259 4.46 -7.98 14.26
N PHE A 260 4.72 -7.97 15.57
CA PHE A 260 6.06 -7.75 16.09
C PHE A 260 7.05 -8.83 15.59
N LYS A 261 6.62 -10.09 15.53
CA LYS A 261 7.45 -11.18 15.00
C LYS A 261 7.78 -11.00 13.52
N VAL A 262 6.83 -10.51 12.72
CA VAL A 262 7.06 -10.16 11.30
C VAL A 262 8.08 -9.03 11.19
N ILE A 263 7.97 -7.98 12.00
CA ILE A 263 8.93 -6.87 12.03
C ILE A 263 10.33 -7.34 12.46
N GLU A 264 10.43 -8.18 13.50
CA GLU A 264 11.71 -8.74 13.94
C GLU A 264 12.38 -9.58 12.83
N SER A 265 11.60 -10.43 12.16
CA SER A 265 12.05 -11.24 11.02
C SER A 265 12.53 -10.37 9.86
N PHE A 266 11.80 -9.30 9.58
CA PHE A 266 12.13 -8.31 8.56
C PHE A 266 13.44 -7.57 8.86
N LEU A 267 13.55 -6.94 10.04
CA LEU A 267 14.72 -6.17 10.45
C LEU A 267 15.98 -7.03 10.55
N SER A 268 15.83 -8.30 10.93
CA SER A 268 16.95 -9.25 11.01
C SER A 268 17.31 -9.90 9.67
N GLY A 269 16.54 -9.66 8.60
CA GLY A 269 16.72 -10.31 7.30
C GLY A 269 16.52 -11.83 7.33
N LYS A 270 15.89 -12.37 8.38
CA LYS A 270 15.65 -13.81 8.53
C LYS A 270 14.27 -14.19 8.01
N GLU A 271 14.07 -15.47 7.74
CA GLU A 271 12.75 -16.01 7.47
C GLU A 271 11.98 -16.23 8.78
N LEU A 272 10.64 -16.25 8.72
CA LEU A 272 9.81 -16.60 9.87
C LEU A 272 10.01 -18.09 10.24
N PRO A 273 9.93 -18.46 11.52
CA PRO A 273 10.26 -19.81 11.97
C PRO A 273 9.22 -20.85 11.51
N LYS A 274 9.70 -21.98 10.97
CA LYS A 274 8.88 -23.12 10.49
C LYS A 274 8.37 -24.04 11.61
N SER A 275 8.96 -23.91 12.78
CA SER A 275 8.59 -24.60 14.03
C SER A 275 9.07 -23.74 15.19
N GLU A 276 8.56 -24.03 16.39
CA GLU A 276 9.20 -23.56 17.62
C GLU A 276 10.38 -24.42 18.02
#